data_AF-A0AAD5DTS4-F1
#
_entry.id   AF-A0AAD5DTS4-F1
#
_cell.length_a   1.000
_cell.length_b   1.000
_cell.length_c   1.000
_cell.angle_alpha   90.00
_cell.angle_beta   90.00
_cell.angle_gamma   90.00
#
_symmetry.space_group_name_H-M   'P 1'
#
loop_
_entity.id
_entity.type
_entity.pdbx_description
1 polymer ?
#
loop_
_entity_poly.entity_id
_entity_poly.type
_entity_poly.pdbx_seq_one_letter_code
_entity_poly.pdbx_strand_id
1 'polypeptide(L)'
;MQEVDLVAQLQLRGLTPAAACAFLDSCPTLLLEVYTAGRFDCPGEFEARLVLDSRSGPPPAAHFELEAWMGGAAALDSTGARSAMPCQWRRQAVMLEGYPPGVRRALVLLRGTERRFWSGHYGAKFAAPSLRFLPPPPRGS
;
A
#
# COMPACT_ATOMS: atom_id res chain seq x y z
N MET A 1 7.60 -0.10 7.91
CA MET A 1 8.08 -0.17 6.51
C MET A 1 8.58 -1.58 6.27
N GLN A 2 8.29 -2.17 5.12
CA GLN A 2 8.79 -3.46 4.68
C GLN A 2 9.46 -3.33 3.31
N GLU A 3 10.69 -3.82 3.20
CA GLU A 3 11.35 -4.01 1.91
C GLU A 3 10.95 -5.38 1.33
N VAL A 4 10.64 -5.39 0.03
CA VAL A 4 10.32 -6.59 -0.74
C VAL A 4 11.26 -6.68 -1.93
N ASP A 5 12.11 -7.70 -1.92
CA ASP A 5 12.91 -8.10 -3.08
C ASP A 5 12.00 -8.82 -4.09
N LEU A 6 11.59 -8.13 -5.15
CA LEU A 6 10.63 -8.69 -6.11
C LEU A 6 11.23 -9.86 -6.89
N VAL A 7 12.54 -9.82 -7.17
CA VAL A 7 13.24 -10.90 -7.86
C VAL A 7 13.27 -12.13 -6.97
N ALA A 8 13.71 -12.00 -5.72
CA ALA A 8 13.76 -13.12 -4.80
C ALA A 8 12.37 -13.72 -4.55
N GLN A 9 11.33 -12.88 -4.46
CA GLN A 9 9.95 -13.35 -4.33
C GLN A 9 9.48 -14.16 -5.55
N LEU A 10 9.84 -13.76 -6.77
CA LEU A 10 9.51 -14.52 -7.97
C LEU A 10 10.33 -15.83 -8.06
N GLN A 11 11.59 -15.82 -7.63
CA GLN A 11 12.42 -17.02 -7.56
C GLN A 11 11.87 -18.06 -6.58
N LEU A 12 11.38 -17.63 -5.41
CA LEU A 12 10.67 -18.50 -4.47
C LEU A 12 9.41 -19.16 -5.07
N ARG A 13 8.88 -18.59 -6.16
CA ARG A 13 7.72 -19.09 -6.91
C ARG A 13 8.11 -19.87 -8.17
N GLY A 14 9.39 -20.21 -8.32
CA GLY A 14 9.92 -21.10 -9.36
C GLY A 14 10.48 -20.41 -10.60
N LEU A 15 10.55 -19.08 -10.65
CA LEU A 15 11.16 -18.38 -11.78
C LEU A 15 12.69 -18.40 -11.67
N THR A 16 13.38 -18.55 -12.80
CA THR A 16 14.82 -18.28 -12.86
C THR A 16 15.09 -16.78 -12.65
N PRO A 17 16.29 -16.36 -12.20
CA PRO A 17 16.59 -14.93 -12.06
C PRO A 17 16.36 -14.13 -13.37
N ALA A 18 16.75 -14.70 -14.52
CA ALA A 18 16.53 -14.06 -15.82
C ALA A 18 15.04 -13.92 -16.17
N ALA A 19 14.24 -14.96 -15.91
CA ALA A 19 12.80 -14.91 -16.14
C ALA A 19 12.10 -13.94 -15.19
N ALA A 20 12.52 -13.86 -13.93
CA ALA A 20 11.99 -12.89 -12.96
C ALA A 20 12.28 -11.45 -13.39
N CYS A 21 13.51 -11.15 -13.83
CA CYS A 21 13.86 -9.84 -14.39
C CYS A 21 13.03 -9.52 -15.64
N ALA A 22 12.94 -10.44 -16.60
CA ALA A 22 12.15 -10.24 -17.82
C ALA A 22 10.67 -10.00 -17.54
N PHE A 23 10.10 -10.72 -16.56
CA PHE A 23 8.72 -10.50 -16.11
C PHE A 23 8.54 -9.11 -15.48
N LEU A 24 9.46 -8.67 -14.63
CA LEU A 24 9.39 -7.32 -14.05
C LEU A 24 9.56 -6.23 -15.12
N ASP A 25 10.42 -6.47 -16.11
CA ASP A 25 10.68 -5.56 -17.24
C ASP A 25 9.52 -5.49 -18.24
N SER A 26 8.57 -6.44 -18.20
CA SER A 26 7.29 -6.32 -18.91
C SER A 26 6.25 -5.47 -18.18
N CYS A 27 6.63 -4.88 -17.05
CA CYS A 27 5.85 -3.93 -16.27
C CYS A 27 4.43 -4.42 -15.85
N PRO A 28 4.29 -5.64 -15.29
CA PRO A 28 2.99 -6.19 -14.88
C PRO A 28 2.35 -5.34 -13.79
N THR A 29 1.02 -5.19 -13.82
CA THR A 29 0.30 -4.42 -12.80
C THR A 29 0.57 -4.97 -11.40
N LEU A 30 1.02 -4.08 -10.50
CA LEU A 30 1.20 -4.36 -9.08
C LEU A 30 0.01 -3.84 -8.29
N LEU A 31 -0.49 -4.64 -7.37
CA LEU A 31 -1.58 -4.30 -6.48
C LEU A 31 -1.12 -4.39 -5.03
N LEU A 32 -1.12 -3.24 -4.35
CA LEU A 32 -1.00 -3.17 -2.89
C LEU A 32 -2.41 -3.08 -2.31
N GLU A 33 -2.73 -4.00 -1.41
CA GLU A 33 -3.95 -3.94 -0.62
C GLU A 33 -3.66 -3.94 0.86
N VAL A 34 -4.49 -3.27 1.62
CA VAL A 34 -4.43 -3.27 3.08
C VAL A 34 -5.83 -3.00 3.63
N TYR A 35 -6.18 -3.67 4.72
CA TYR A 35 -7.39 -3.34 5.45
C TYR A 35 -7.09 -2.27 6.47
N THR A 36 -7.86 -1.18 6.48
CA THR A 36 -7.72 -0.08 7.43
C THR A 36 -8.97 0.06 8.30
N ALA A 37 -8.77 0.43 9.56
CA ALA A 37 -9.86 0.77 10.48
C ALA A 37 -9.42 1.88 11.44
N GLY A 38 -10.37 2.72 11.85
CA GLY A 38 -10.22 3.69 12.92
C GLY A 38 -11.06 3.31 14.14
N ARG A 39 -10.76 3.90 15.29
CA ARG A 39 -11.64 3.81 16.46
C ARG A 39 -12.84 4.76 16.30
N PHE A 40 -13.92 4.47 17.03
CA PHE A 40 -15.12 5.32 17.01
C PHE A 40 -14.94 6.63 17.80
N ASP A 41 -14.09 6.61 18.83
CA ASP A 41 -13.91 7.68 19.82
C ASP A 41 -12.67 8.56 19.57
N CYS A 42 -11.84 8.18 18.60
CA CYS A 42 -10.61 8.91 18.28
C CYS A 42 -10.37 8.91 16.77
N PRO A 43 -10.19 10.09 16.14
CA PRO A 43 -9.83 10.16 14.73
C PRO A 43 -8.39 9.67 14.53
N GLY A 44 -8.20 8.85 13.51
CA GLY A 44 -6.90 8.45 13.01
C GLY A 44 -6.73 8.86 11.56
N GLU A 45 -5.48 9.02 11.16
CA GLU A 45 -5.09 9.15 9.76
C GLU A 45 -4.25 7.94 9.39
N PHE A 46 -4.31 7.58 8.12
CA PHE A 46 -3.39 6.61 7.58
C PHE A 46 -2.75 7.11 6.29
N GLU A 47 -1.55 6.59 6.10
CA GLU A 47 -0.73 6.78 4.92
C GLU A 47 -0.25 5.38 4.50
N ALA A 48 -0.53 5.04 3.24
CA ALA A 48 -0.05 3.84 2.59
C ALA A 48 0.76 4.24 1.35
N ARG A 49 2.07 3.97 1.38
CA ARG A 49 2.98 4.25 0.26
C ARG A 49 3.55 2.97 -0.31
N LEU A 50 3.61 2.93 -1.64
CA LEU A 50 4.34 1.91 -2.40
C LEU A 50 5.40 2.62 -3.23
N VAL A 51 6.65 2.26 -3.00
CA VAL A 51 7.79 2.82 -3.73
C VAL A 51 8.50 1.70 -4.46
N LEU A 52 8.77 1.89 -5.75
CA LEU A 52 9.48 0.92 -6.59
C LEU A 52 10.83 1.49 -6.99
N ASP A 53 11.88 0.68 -6.92
CA ASP A 53 13.21 1.07 -7.38
C ASP A 53 14.01 -0.10 -7.96
N SER A 54 15.11 0.22 -8.62
CA SER A 54 16.01 -0.71 -9.30
C SER A 54 17.08 -1.33 -8.39
N ARG A 55 17.17 -0.92 -7.11
CA ARG A 55 18.30 -1.14 -6.18
C ARG A 55 19.64 -0.51 -6.57
N SER A 56 19.82 -0.08 -7.81
CA SER A 56 21.03 0.56 -8.31
C SER A 56 20.72 1.94 -8.91
N GLY A 57 21.10 3.00 -8.20
CA GLY A 57 20.94 4.41 -8.61
C GLY A 57 19.99 5.23 -7.72
N PRO A 58 19.93 6.57 -7.89
CA PRO A 58 18.93 7.42 -7.23
C PRO A 58 17.78 7.80 -8.19
N PRO A 59 16.59 8.30 -7.77
CA PRO A 59 15.69 7.98 -6.65
C PRO A 59 14.65 6.92 -7.13
N PRO A 60 13.42 6.75 -6.58
CA PRO A 60 12.58 5.60 -6.96
C PRO A 60 12.02 5.71 -8.37
N ALA A 61 12.02 4.58 -9.07
CA ALA A 61 11.54 4.40 -10.43
C ALA A 61 10.02 4.63 -10.55
N ALA A 62 9.27 4.40 -9.47
CA ALA A 62 7.88 4.81 -9.33
C ALA A 62 7.54 5.02 -7.84
N HIS A 63 6.64 5.96 -7.56
CA HIS A 63 6.17 6.29 -6.23
C HIS A 63 4.65 6.43 -6.27
N PHE A 64 3.99 5.81 -5.30
CA PHE A 64 2.58 6.01 -5.05
C PHE A 64 2.33 6.24 -3.56
N GLU A 65 1.37 7.10 -3.26
CA GLU A 65 0.93 7.47 -1.92
C GLU A 65 -0.60 7.59 -1.86
N LEU A 66 -1.21 6.90 -0.88
CA LEU A 66 -2.61 7.06 -0.50
C LEU A 66 -2.65 7.56 0.94
N GLU A 67 -3.21 8.74 1.13
CA GLU A 67 -3.50 9.30 2.44
C GLU A 67 -5.02 9.39 2.65
N ALA A 68 -5.51 8.98 3.81
CA ALA A 68 -6.92 9.13 4.14
C ALA A 68 -7.19 9.24 5.64
N TRP A 69 -8.31 9.91 5.93
CA TRP A 69 -8.82 10.12 7.29
C TRP A 69 -9.80 9.01 7.69
N MET A 70 -9.79 8.62 8.97
CA MET A 70 -10.71 7.66 9.55
C MET A 70 -11.19 8.11 10.93
N GLY A 71 -12.49 8.30 11.12
CA GLY A 71 -13.03 8.70 12.43
C GLY A 71 -14.56 8.72 12.51
N GLY A 72 -15.06 8.60 13.74
CA GLY A 72 -16.49 8.42 14.05
C GLY A 72 -17.30 9.64 14.32
N ALA A 73 -18.61 9.43 14.54
CA ALA A 73 -19.52 10.51 14.89
C ALA A 73 -18.98 11.35 16.07
N ALA A 74 -18.46 10.68 17.12
CA ALA A 74 -17.81 11.34 18.25
C ALA A 74 -16.51 12.10 17.89
N ALA A 75 -15.81 11.70 16.82
CA ALA A 75 -14.63 12.40 16.31
C ALA A 75 -15.01 13.51 15.30
N LEU A 76 -16.07 13.32 14.52
CA LEU A 76 -16.64 14.25 13.55
C LEU A 76 -17.08 15.56 14.21
N ASP A 77 -17.73 15.43 15.37
CA ASP A 77 -18.21 16.56 16.18
C ASP A 77 -17.09 17.53 16.60
N SER A 78 -15.82 17.12 16.46
CA SER A 78 -14.66 17.93 16.83
C SER A 78 -13.80 18.46 15.68
N THR A 79 -13.93 17.88 14.47
CA THR A 79 -13.04 18.21 13.35
C THR A 79 -13.78 18.71 12.10
N GLY A 80 -15.11 18.55 12.02
CA GLY A 80 -15.92 19.03 10.90
C GLY A 80 -15.68 18.31 9.55
N ALA A 81 -14.81 17.31 9.49
CA ALA A 81 -14.46 16.57 8.27
C ALA A 81 -15.33 15.30 8.11
N ARG A 82 -16.04 15.17 6.99
CA ARG A 82 -16.97 14.03 6.77
C ARG A 82 -16.24 12.76 6.30
N SER A 83 -16.50 11.68 7.05
CA SER A 83 -16.50 10.25 6.67
C SER A 83 -15.20 9.43 6.77
N ALA A 84 -15.20 8.44 7.66
CA ALA A 84 -15.27 7.01 7.29
C ALA A 84 -15.92 6.25 8.46
N MET A 85 -16.85 5.31 8.18
CA MET A 85 -17.53 4.54 9.23
C MET A 85 -16.49 3.91 10.16
N PRO A 86 -16.41 4.32 11.42
CA PRO A 86 -15.37 3.86 12.34
C PRO A 86 -15.70 2.47 12.80
N CYS A 87 -14.68 1.77 13.31
CA CYS A 87 -14.81 0.38 13.74
C CYS A 87 -15.21 -0.57 12.59
N GLN A 88 -15.27 -0.10 11.35
CA GLN A 88 -15.44 -0.94 10.17
C GLN A 88 -14.12 -1.07 9.45
N TRP A 89 -13.70 -2.30 9.25
CA TRP A 89 -12.57 -2.61 8.38
C TRP A 89 -12.94 -2.28 6.94
N ARG A 90 -12.06 -1.54 6.27
CA ARG A 90 -12.21 -1.18 4.86
C ARG A 90 -11.01 -1.66 4.08
N ARG A 91 -11.26 -2.32 2.97
CA ARG A 91 -10.22 -2.67 2.01
C ARG A 91 -9.79 -1.40 1.28
N GLN A 92 -8.51 -1.06 1.42
CA GLN A 92 -7.82 -0.07 0.59
C GLN A 92 -7.01 -0.85 -0.44
N ALA A 93 -7.06 -0.40 -1.69
CA ALA A 93 -6.40 -1.05 -2.79
C ALA A 93 -5.83 0.00 -3.74
N VAL A 94 -4.60 -0.24 -4.18
CA VAL A 94 -3.87 0.64 -5.08
C VAL A 94 -3.27 -0.22 -6.17
N MET A 95 -3.59 0.13 -7.41
CA MET A 95 -2.99 -0.48 -8.58
C MET A 95 -1.90 0.45 -9.12
N LEU A 96 -0.75 -0.12 -9.42
CA LEU A 96 0.37 0.57 -10.04
C LEU A 96 0.66 -0.10 -11.38
N GLU A 97 0.44 0.67 -12.44
CA GLU A 97 0.52 0.24 -13.83
C GLU A 97 1.60 1.05 -14.55
N GLY A 98 2.24 0.46 -15.56
CA GLY A 98 3.16 1.19 -16.43
C GLY A 98 4.41 1.75 -15.73
N TYR A 99 4.86 1.15 -14.63
CA TYR A 99 6.17 1.49 -14.06
C TYR A 99 7.30 1.19 -15.05
N PRO A 100 8.43 1.92 -15.01
CA PRO A 100 9.49 1.71 -16.00
C PRO A 100 10.20 0.35 -15.79
N PRO A 101 10.75 -0.24 -16.86
CA PRO A 101 11.62 -1.42 -16.75
C PRO A 101 12.80 -1.17 -15.80
N GLY A 102 13.35 -2.25 -15.24
CA GLY A 102 14.47 -2.19 -14.30
C GLY A 102 14.08 -2.13 -12.82
N VAL A 103 12.78 -2.12 -12.47
CA VAL A 103 12.32 -2.25 -11.08
C VAL A 103 12.66 -3.62 -10.51
N ARG A 104 13.26 -3.67 -9.32
CA ARG A 104 13.66 -4.91 -8.62
C ARG A 104 13.23 -4.97 -7.17
N ARG A 105 12.90 -3.83 -6.56
CA ARG A 105 12.50 -3.71 -5.16
C ARG A 105 11.21 -2.93 -5.03
N ALA A 106 10.39 -3.34 -4.07
CA ALA A 106 9.27 -2.56 -3.56
C ALA A 106 9.50 -2.22 -2.08
N LEU A 107 9.20 -0.97 -1.69
CA LEU A 107 9.10 -0.55 -0.31
C LEU A 107 7.65 -0.27 0.00
N VAL A 108 7.11 -0.99 0.99
CA VAL A 108 5.75 -0.79 1.49
C VAL A 108 5.83 -0.05 2.81
N LEU A 109 5.25 1.14 2.86
CA LEU A 109 5.14 1.94 4.07
C LEU A 109 3.66 2.07 4.43
N LEU A 110 3.34 1.66 5.65
CA LEU A 110 2.04 1.85 6.27
C LEU A 110 2.27 2.62 7.56
N ARG A 111 1.60 3.76 7.70
CA ARG A 111 1.73 4.63 8.86
C ARG A 111 0.35 5.04 9.33
N GLY A 112 0.11 4.88 10.61
CA GLY A 112 -1.07 5.41 11.29
C GLY A 112 -0.66 6.54 12.22
N THR A 113 -1.34 7.67 12.15
CA THR A 113 -1.19 8.79 13.07
C THR A 113 -2.52 9.09 13.74
N GLU A 114 -2.47 9.77 14.87
CA GLU A 114 -3.63 10.32 15.56
C GLU A 114 -3.39 11.81 15.81
N ARG A 115 -4.46 12.61 15.99
CA ARG A 115 -4.38 14.08 16.06
C ARG A 115 -4.56 14.67 17.46
N ARG A 116 -4.93 13.86 18.45
CA ARG A 116 -5.37 14.29 19.80
C ARG A 116 -4.37 14.01 20.92
N PHE A 117 -3.20 13.43 20.65
CA PHE A 117 -2.12 13.19 21.61
C PHE A 117 -2.56 12.41 22.86
N TRP A 118 -3.57 11.55 22.73
CA TRP A 118 -3.99 10.68 23.83
C TRP A 118 -2.93 9.59 24.06
N SER A 119 -2.56 9.34 25.32
CA SER A 119 -1.62 8.29 25.68
C SER A 119 -2.21 6.90 25.36
N GLY A 120 -1.70 6.26 24.31
CA GLY A 120 -2.14 4.92 23.90
C GLY A 120 -2.09 4.68 22.39
N HIS A 121 -2.68 3.56 21.96
CA HIS A 121 -2.64 3.13 20.56
C HIS A 121 -3.91 3.56 19.81
N TYR A 122 -4.09 4.86 19.57
CA TYR A 122 -5.32 5.40 18.97
C TYR A 122 -5.26 5.67 17.48
N GLY A 123 -4.06 5.63 16.87
CA GLY A 123 -3.90 5.77 15.44
C GLY A 123 -4.58 4.66 14.63
N ALA A 124 -4.60 4.85 13.31
CA ALA A 124 -5.12 3.90 12.35
C ALA A 124 -4.63 2.46 12.59
N LYS A 125 -5.53 1.50 12.38
CA LYS A 125 -5.25 0.06 12.42
C LYS A 125 -5.10 -0.47 11.01
N PHE A 126 -4.17 -1.41 10.84
CA PHE A 126 -3.88 -2.07 9.57
C PHE A 126 -3.98 -3.58 9.75
N ALA A 127 -4.52 -4.27 8.76
CA ALA A 127 -4.55 -5.72 8.72
C ALA A 127 -4.35 -6.24 7.30
N ALA A 128 -3.80 -7.45 7.21
CA ALA A 128 -3.60 -8.22 5.98
C ALA A 128 -3.04 -7.40 4.79
N PRO A 129 -1.90 -6.69 4.96
CA PRO A 129 -1.26 -6.07 3.82
C PRO A 129 -0.82 -7.13 2.82
N SER A 130 -1.14 -6.94 1.54
CA SER A 130 -0.75 -7.85 0.48
C SER A 130 -0.24 -7.08 -0.73
N LEU A 131 0.89 -7.52 -1.27
CA LEU A 131 1.44 -7.03 -2.52
C LEU A 131 1.43 -8.18 -3.52
N ARG A 132 0.77 -8.01 -4.66
CA ARG A 132 0.65 -9.04 -5.68
C ARG A 132 0.65 -8.49 -7.09
N PHE A 133 1.08 -9.31 -8.05
CA PHE A 133 0.89 -9.03 -9.46
C PHE A 133 -0.52 -9.41 -9.88
N LEU A 134 -1.16 -8.57 -10.70
CA LEU A 134 -2.43 -8.90 -11.33
C LEU A 134 -2.19 -9.58 -12.68
N PRO A 135 -3.08 -10.51 -13.09
CA PRO A 135 -3.04 -11.05 -14.43
C PRO A 135 -3.27 -9.93 -15.46
N PRO A 136 -2.68 -10.03 -16.66
CA PRO A 136 -3.00 -9.09 -17.73
C PRO A 136 -4.51 -9.14 -18.03
N PRO A 137 -5.12 -8.02 -18.44
CA PRO A 137 -6.52 -8.01 -18.81
C PRO A 137 -6.78 -9.05 -19.92
N PRO A 138 -7.94 -9.73 -19.90
CA PRO A 138 -8.27 -10.69 -20.94
C PRO A 138 -8.20 -9.99 -22.30
N ARG A 139 -7.51 -10.59 -23.26
CA ARG A 139 -7.54 -10.15 -24.66
C ARG A 139 -9.00 -10.29 -25.11
N GLY A 140 -9.59 -9.19 -25.58
CA GLY A 140 -11.03 -8.97 -25.66
C GLY A 140 -11.88 -10.12 -26.20
N SER A 141 -13.09 -10.20 -25.64
CA SER A 141 -14.27 -10.88 -26.18
C SER A 141 -14.73 -10.24 -27.49
#